data_AF-A0AAX6NDJ5-F1
#
_entry.id   AF-A0AAX6NDJ5-F1
#
_cell.length_a   1.000
_cell.length_b   1.000
_cell.length_c   1.000
_cell.angle_alpha   90.00
_cell.angle_beta   90.00
_cell.angle_gamma   90.00
#
_symmetry.space_group_name_H-M   'P 1'
#
loop_
_entity.id
_entity.type
_entity.pdbx_description
1 polymer ?
#
loop_
_entity_poly.entity_id
_entity_poly.type
_entity_poly.pdbx_seq_one_letter_code
_entity_poly.pdbx_strand_id
1 'polypeptide(L)'
;MNKTTNKNKKDLKQKEPLALFFRKKYINEKNNYSKHTFWGGELMKTIFKNLTDPDYLIKHSRVIGLIIGGGLIVCLLVIFILSAKESAKPAPVSKDIVKEKVIKEAEIEAKAEKEQQETILNQSLTNSFVFERLTYKTPDITKLSNAFINTTDLVLDSYKNYILFQTVENGLYTYNLETGKKNVISDVSFLHYQEGNKIYYLEVQDKIGTRLMEYDIVTKDKEEVNNFSYGQNIGGVAKSGDVIYYILVEKGKSYLTAVNMSPNNDISYIHNLMYEIPAGSFLKQDGNDVYLINSAAYYKVAQGKLQKLGVLPNYTIQDTKIWNHQPLIYAYDEKAKISKVIYQGKVILQNNDIFDMYPIDDTYLLANVRNNLMIINKDTLTNKVVSKNANNATVVDGNIIFSQSVETGDVSPTYESEGSGYYFYYEKQ
;
A
#
# COMPACT_ATOMS: atom_id res chain seq x y z
N MET A 1 33.59 -16.72 -54.90
CA MET A 1 33.40 -18.01 -54.19
C MET A 1 32.18 -17.91 -53.29
N ASN A 2 31.11 -18.59 -53.68
CA ASN A 2 29.95 -18.84 -52.82
C ASN A 2 30.36 -19.72 -51.63
N LYS A 3 29.82 -19.41 -50.45
CA LYS A 3 29.24 -20.41 -49.53
C LYS A 3 28.39 -19.72 -48.48
N THR A 4 27.09 -19.72 -48.77
CA THR A 4 26.00 -19.70 -47.80
C THR A 4 26.19 -20.83 -46.78
N THR A 5 25.91 -20.54 -45.51
CA THR A 5 25.24 -21.52 -44.64
C THR A 5 24.33 -20.81 -43.65
N ASN A 6 23.06 -21.12 -43.84
CA ASN A 6 21.89 -20.75 -43.07
C ASN A 6 21.80 -21.72 -41.88
N LYS A 7 21.54 -21.22 -40.66
CA LYS A 7 20.72 -21.86 -39.58
C LYS A 7 21.04 -21.25 -38.21
N ASN A 8 20.18 -20.34 -37.76
CA ASN A 8 19.36 -20.54 -36.56
C ASN A 8 18.48 -19.31 -36.32
N LYS A 9 17.36 -19.27 -37.04
CA LYS A 9 16.13 -18.63 -36.55
C LYS A 9 15.55 -19.54 -35.47
N LYS A 10 15.80 -19.23 -34.20
CA LYS A 10 14.94 -19.59 -33.07
C LYS A 10 15.34 -18.75 -31.85
N ASP A 11 14.33 -18.12 -31.26
CA ASP A 11 14.31 -17.48 -29.93
C ASP A 11 14.96 -16.11 -29.75
N LEU A 12 14.52 -15.11 -30.52
CA LEU A 12 14.30 -13.78 -29.95
C LEU A 12 12.98 -13.81 -29.16
N LYS A 13 13.02 -14.28 -27.91
CA LYS A 13 12.00 -13.90 -26.93
C LYS A 13 12.26 -12.44 -26.57
N GLN A 14 11.49 -11.56 -27.21
CA GLN A 14 11.32 -10.17 -26.85
C GLN A 14 10.94 -10.12 -25.35
N LYS A 15 11.89 -9.72 -24.48
CA LYS A 15 11.62 -9.56 -23.05
C LYS A 15 10.74 -8.33 -22.88
N GLU A 16 9.49 -8.57 -22.47
CA GLU A 16 8.53 -7.50 -22.15
C GLU A 16 9.09 -6.59 -21.03
N PRO A 17 8.85 -5.26 -21.08
CA PRO A 17 9.22 -4.34 -20.01
C PRO A 17 8.51 -4.71 -18.69
N LEU A 18 9.18 -4.56 -17.53
CA LEU A 18 8.59 -4.85 -16.21
C LEU A 18 7.25 -4.12 -15.97
N ALA A 19 7.05 -2.94 -16.56
CA ALA A 19 5.78 -2.20 -16.48
C ALA A 19 4.60 -2.94 -17.16
N LEU A 20 4.85 -3.71 -18.22
CA LEU A 20 3.87 -4.61 -18.85
C LEU A 20 3.69 -5.91 -18.07
N PHE A 21 4.72 -6.36 -17.34
CA PHE A 21 4.65 -7.52 -16.45
C PHE A 21 3.73 -7.26 -15.25
N PHE A 22 3.82 -6.09 -14.61
CA PHE A 22 2.91 -5.74 -13.50
C PHE A 22 1.47 -5.50 -13.98
N ARG A 23 1.28 -4.89 -15.16
CA ARG A 23 -0.05 -4.72 -15.75
C ARG A 23 -0.70 -6.06 -16.15
N LYS A 24 0.06 -7.03 -16.65
CA LYS A 24 -0.43 -8.40 -16.92
C LYS A 24 -0.64 -9.21 -15.65
N LYS A 25 0.16 -9.03 -14.59
CA LYS A 25 -0.04 -9.72 -13.31
C LYS A 25 -1.36 -9.29 -12.65
N TYR A 26 -1.66 -7.98 -12.69
CA TYR A 26 -2.94 -7.43 -12.22
C TYR A 26 -4.15 -7.86 -13.10
N ILE A 27 -3.98 -7.95 -14.42
CA ILE A 27 -5.05 -8.43 -15.32
C ILE A 27 -5.23 -9.97 -15.23
N ASN A 28 -4.17 -10.74 -14.97
CA ASN A 28 -4.28 -12.19 -14.75
C ASN A 28 -4.83 -12.55 -13.38
N GLU A 29 -4.62 -11.75 -12.33
CA GLU A 29 -5.26 -11.97 -11.03
C GLU A 29 -6.77 -11.65 -11.08
N LYS A 30 -7.20 -10.66 -11.87
CA LYS A 30 -8.63 -10.48 -12.20
C LYS A 30 -9.23 -11.62 -13.04
N ASN A 31 -8.43 -12.29 -13.87
CA ASN A 31 -8.88 -13.45 -14.66
C ASN A 31 -8.74 -14.80 -13.94
N ASN A 32 -8.04 -14.88 -12.80
CA ASN A 32 -7.90 -16.13 -12.05
C ASN A 32 -9.06 -16.42 -11.08
N TYR A 33 -9.92 -15.43 -10.79
CA TYR A 33 -11.24 -15.69 -10.18
C TYR A 33 -12.27 -16.25 -11.17
N SER A 34 -11.93 -16.37 -12.46
CA SER A 34 -12.77 -16.98 -13.50
C SER A 34 -12.38 -18.45 -13.81
N LYS A 35 -11.38 -19.03 -13.14
CA LYS A 35 -10.85 -20.37 -13.46
C LYS A 35 -11.19 -21.49 -12.50
N HIS A 36 -12.20 -21.31 -11.65
CA HIS A 36 -12.87 -22.42 -10.97
C HIS A 36 -14.25 -22.68 -11.57
N THR A 37 -14.29 -23.18 -12.81
CA THR A 37 -15.37 -24.03 -13.36
C THR A 37 -14.93 -24.55 -14.73
N PHE A 38 -13.93 -25.43 -14.77
CA PHE A 38 -13.60 -26.16 -16.02
C PHE A 38 -13.56 -27.67 -15.79
N TRP A 39 -14.69 -28.19 -15.34
CA TRP A 39 -15.07 -29.62 -15.43
C TRP A 39 -16.43 -29.79 -16.13
N GLY A 40 -16.73 -28.95 -17.14
CA GLY A 40 -18.02 -28.95 -17.85
C GLY A 40 -17.96 -28.89 -19.37
N GLY A 41 -16.78 -28.72 -19.97
CA GLY A 41 -16.65 -28.45 -21.41
C GLY A 41 -16.97 -29.64 -22.32
N GLU A 42 -16.54 -30.85 -21.97
CA GLU A 42 -16.89 -32.06 -22.74
C GLU A 42 -18.30 -32.56 -22.44
N LEU A 43 -18.77 -32.38 -21.20
CA LEU A 43 -20.14 -32.73 -20.80
C LEU A 43 -21.15 -31.83 -21.51
N MET A 44 -20.94 -30.51 -21.55
CA MET A 44 -21.81 -29.58 -22.29
C MET A 44 -21.79 -29.83 -23.80
N LYS A 45 -20.63 -30.12 -24.39
CA LYS A 45 -20.56 -30.46 -25.83
C LYS A 45 -21.34 -31.73 -26.15
N THR A 46 -21.33 -32.71 -25.25
CA THR A 46 -22.09 -33.96 -25.41
C THR A 46 -23.59 -33.74 -25.22
N ILE A 47 -23.99 -32.92 -24.24
CA ILE A 47 -25.39 -32.55 -23.99
C ILE A 47 -25.98 -31.78 -25.18
N PHE A 48 -25.26 -30.79 -25.72
CA PHE A 48 -25.72 -30.05 -26.90
C PHE A 48 -25.81 -30.95 -28.14
N LYS A 49 -24.84 -31.85 -28.35
CA LYS A 49 -24.87 -32.80 -29.47
C LYS A 49 -26.10 -33.72 -29.40
N ASN A 50 -26.45 -34.21 -28.21
CA ASN A 50 -27.63 -35.06 -27.99
C ASN A 50 -28.96 -34.28 -28.10
N LEU A 51 -28.98 -32.98 -27.77
CA LEU A 51 -30.17 -32.13 -27.90
C LEU A 51 -30.47 -31.70 -29.35
N THR A 52 -29.49 -31.81 -30.25
CA THR A 52 -29.65 -31.53 -31.69
C THR A 52 -29.75 -32.78 -32.57
N ASP A 53 -29.64 -33.97 -31.99
CA ASP A 53 -29.76 -35.25 -32.69
C ASP A 53 -31.25 -35.66 -32.78
N PRO A 54 -31.84 -35.71 -34.00
CA PRO A 54 -33.24 -36.08 -34.18
C PRO A 54 -33.56 -37.48 -33.66
N ASP A 55 -32.62 -38.42 -33.77
CA ASP A 55 -32.83 -39.81 -33.34
C ASP A 55 -32.81 -39.92 -31.81
N TYR A 56 -32.03 -39.08 -31.13
CA TYR A 56 -32.00 -39.00 -29.67
C TYR A 56 -33.29 -38.40 -29.10
N LEU A 57 -33.79 -37.33 -29.73
CA LEU A 57 -35.04 -36.65 -29.35
C LEU A 57 -36.27 -37.55 -29.54
N ILE A 58 -36.32 -38.31 -30.64
CA ILE A 58 -37.42 -39.26 -30.90
C ILE A 58 -37.41 -40.39 -29.86
N LYS A 59 -36.22 -40.95 -29.56
CA LYS A 59 -36.03 -42.05 -28.61
C LYS A 59 -36.39 -41.69 -27.16
N HIS A 60 -36.29 -40.40 -26.78
CA HIS A 60 -36.55 -39.92 -25.41
C HIS A 60 -37.76 -38.97 -25.32
N SER A 61 -38.55 -38.84 -26.38
CA SER A 61 -39.72 -37.95 -26.50
C SER A 61 -40.73 -38.08 -25.35
N ARG A 62 -40.96 -39.30 -24.84
CA ARG A 62 -41.84 -39.55 -23.68
C ARG A 62 -41.31 -38.95 -22.38
N VAL A 63 -39.99 -38.99 -22.15
CA VAL A 63 -39.36 -38.47 -20.93
C VAL A 63 -39.26 -36.94 -20.99
N ILE A 64 -38.90 -36.40 -22.16
CA ILE A 64 -38.84 -34.95 -22.39
C ILE A 64 -40.23 -34.32 -22.27
N GLY A 65 -41.27 -34.96 -22.82
CA GLY A 65 -42.65 -34.50 -22.69
C GLY A 65 -43.17 -34.48 -21.26
N LEU A 66 -42.81 -35.48 -20.43
CA LEU A 66 -43.18 -35.53 -19.02
C LEU A 66 -42.49 -34.43 -18.19
N ILE A 67 -41.23 -34.13 -18.47
CA ILE A 67 -40.46 -33.10 -17.76
C ILE A 67 -40.96 -31.69 -18.12
N ILE A 68 -41.21 -31.43 -19.41
CA ILE A 68 -41.75 -30.14 -19.86
C ILE A 68 -43.20 -29.95 -19.38
N GLY A 69 -44.03 -31.00 -19.47
CA GLY A 69 -45.41 -30.96 -18.99
C GLY A 69 -45.51 -30.76 -17.47
N GLY A 70 -44.67 -31.45 -16.68
CA GLY A 70 -44.60 -31.28 -15.23
C GLY A 70 -44.14 -29.88 -14.81
N GLY A 71 -43.12 -29.33 -15.50
CA GLY A 71 -42.64 -27.97 -15.24
C GLY A 71 -43.69 -26.90 -15.50
N LEU A 72 -44.49 -27.07 -16.56
CA LEU A 72 -45.56 -26.13 -16.93
C LEU A 72 -46.71 -26.12 -15.89
N ILE A 73 -47.04 -27.29 -15.32
CA ILE A 73 -48.04 -27.41 -14.25
C ILE A 73 -47.55 -26.74 -12.96
N VAL A 74 -46.27 -26.89 -12.60
CA VAL A 74 -45.69 -26.23 -11.42
C VAL A 74 -45.67 -24.70 -11.60
N CYS A 75 -45.30 -24.19 -12.77
CA CYS A 75 -45.36 -22.75 -13.05
C CYS A 75 -46.80 -22.21 -12.97
N LEU A 76 -47.80 -22.93 -13.48
CA LEU A 76 -49.20 -22.52 -13.37
C LEU A 76 -49.70 -22.55 -11.92
N LEU A 77 -49.27 -23.51 -11.11
CA LEU A 77 -49.57 -23.58 -9.68
C LEU A 77 -48.96 -22.40 -8.91
N VAL A 78 -47.73 -22.00 -9.23
CA VAL A 78 -47.08 -20.82 -8.63
C VAL A 78 -47.82 -19.54 -9.01
N ILE A 79 -48.20 -19.38 -10.28
CA ILE A 79 -49.00 -18.22 -10.73
C ILE A 79 -50.35 -18.20 -10.02
N PHE A 80 -51.03 -19.34 -9.89
CA PHE A 80 -52.31 -19.43 -9.17
C PHE A 80 -52.17 -19.09 -7.68
N ILE A 81 -51.13 -19.56 -6.99
CA ILE A 81 -50.86 -19.22 -5.58
C ILE A 81 -50.56 -17.73 -5.42
N LEU A 82 -49.80 -17.13 -6.35
CA LEU A 82 -49.53 -15.70 -6.36
C LEU A 82 -50.81 -14.88 -6.60
N SER A 83 -51.67 -15.34 -7.50
CA SER A 83 -52.94 -14.67 -7.85
C SER A 83 -53.99 -14.80 -6.73
N ALA A 84 -53.99 -15.92 -6.01
CA ALA A 84 -54.85 -16.15 -4.85
C ALA A 84 -54.39 -15.34 -3.62
N LYS A 85 -53.09 -15.08 -3.46
CA LYS A 85 -52.56 -14.18 -2.41
C LYS A 85 -52.95 -12.72 -2.62
N GLU A 86 -53.18 -12.27 -3.86
CA GLU A 86 -53.61 -10.89 -4.16
C GLU A 86 -55.12 -10.65 -3.94
N SER A 87 -55.93 -11.70 -3.74
CA SER A 87 -57.38 -11.55 -3.54
C SER A 87 -57.81 -11.36 -2.08
N ALA A 88 -56.91 -11.54 -1.11
CA ALA A 88 -57.16 -11.21 0.29
C ALA A 88 -56.81 -9.74 0.54
N LYS A 89 -57.77 -8.83 0.30
CA LYS A 89 -57.62 -7.40 0.61
C LYS A 89 -57.18 -7.21 2.07
N PRO A 90 -55.96 -6.70 2.35
CA PRO A 90 -55.64 -6.17 3.66
C PRO A 90 -56.44 -4.88 3.85
N ALA A 91 -57.01 -4.68 5.03
CA ALA A 91 -57.54 -3.38 5.42
C ALA A 91 -56.45 -2.31 5.24
N PRO A 92 -56.78 -1.10 4.75
CA PRO A 92 -55.77 -0.09 4.47
C PRO A 92 -55.15 0.39 5.78
N VAL A 93 -53.98 -0.15 6.12
CA VAL A 93 -53.08 0.44 7.11
C VAL A 93 -52.44 1.65 6.44
N SER A 94 -52.56 2.81 7.07
CA SER A 94 -51.97 4.06 6.60
C SER A 94 -50.50 3.86 6.18
N LYS A 95 -50.17 4.27 4.94
CA LYS A 95 -48.82 4.21 4.37
C LYS A 95 -47.79 4.98 5.21
N ASP A 96 -48.23 5.87 6.10
CA ASP A 96 -47.36 6.67 6.96
C ASP A 96 -46.79 5.84 8.13
N ILE A 97 -47.56 4.89 8.68
CA ILE A 97 -47.14 4.06 9.82
C ILE A 97 -46.05 3.06 9.43
N VAL A 98 -46.13 2.51 8.22
CA VAL A 98 -45.14 1.53 7.71
C VAL A 98 -43.82 2.21 7.37
N LYS A 99 -43.84 3.42 6.80
CA LYS A 99 -42.62 4.19 6.54
C LYS A 99 -41.93 4.62 7.83
N GLU A 100 -42.69 5.10 8.82
CA GLU A 100 -42.14 5.55 10.09
C GLU A 100 -41.51 4.40 10.89
N LYS A 101 -42.09 3.19 10.80
CA LYS A 101 -41.56 2.00 11.48
C LYS A 101 -40.27 1.48 10.84
N VAL A 102 -40.20 1.44 9.51
CA VAL A 102 -38.98 1.04 8.77
C VAL A 102 -37.84 2.05 8.97
N ILE A 103 -38.13 3.35 9.04
CA ILE A 103 -37.12 4.38 9.33
C ILE A 103 -36.59 4.23 10.76
N LYS A 104 -37.47 4.02 11.74
CA LYS A 104 -37.06 3.82 13.14
C LYS A 104 -36.26 2.53 13.34
N GLU A 105 -36.62 1.44 12.67
CA GLU A 105 -35.86 0.18 12.73
C GLU A 105 -34.46 0.36 12.11
N ALA A 106 -34.33 1.05 10.97
CA ALA A 106 -33.03 1.37 10.36
C ALA A 106 -32.18 2.32 11.22
N GLU A 107 -32.78 3.31 11.89
CA GLU A 107 -32.07 4.19 12.83
C GLU A 107 -31.58 3.44 14.08
N ILE A 108 -32.35 2.48 14.57
CA ILE A 108 -31.98 1.63 15.71
C ILE A 108 -30.85 0.67 15.33
N GLU A 109 -30.90 0.05 14.16
CA GLU A 109 -29.84 -0.82 13.63
C GLU A 109 -28.54 -0.04 13.39
N ALA A 110 -28.60 1.12 12.73
CA ALA A 110 -27.43 1.97 12.52
C ALA A 110 -26.78 2.44 13.84
N LYS A 111 -27.61 2.70 14.87
CA LYS A 111 -27.10 3.05 16.20
C LYS A 111 -26.44 1.86 16.89
N ALA A 112 -27.03 0.67 16.80
CA ALA A 112 -26.48 -0.56 17.38
C ALA A 112 -25.17 -0.99 16.69
N GLU A 113 -25.08 -0.87 15.37
CA GLU A 113 -23.87 -1.10 14.59
C GLU A 113 -22.75 -0.15 15.01
N LYS A 114 -23.06 1.14 15.14
CA LYS A 114 -22.12 2.14 15.61
C LYS A 114 -21.62 1.85 17.03
N GLU A 115 -22.51 1.48 17.95
CA GLU A 115 -22.15 1.13 19.33
C GLU A 115 -21.28 -0.15 19.40
N GLN A 116 -21.55 -1.15 18.55
CA GLN A 116 -20.74 -2.36 18.45
C GLN A 116 -19.35 -2.07 17.84
N GLN A 117 -19.30 -1.22 16.81
CA GLN A 117 -18.06 -0.78 16.17
C GLN A 117 -17.19 0.01 17.17
N GLU A 118 -17.78 0.95 17.91
CA GLU A 118 -17.12 1.68 19.00
C GLU A 118 -16.62 0.74 20.10
N THR A 119 -17.37 -0.31 20.42
CA THR A 119 -16.96 -1.31 21.43
C THR A 119 -15.74 -2.12 20.96
N ILE A 120 -15.71 -2.59 19.71
CA ILE A 120 -14.58 -3.32 19.12
C ILE A 120 -13.34 -2.41 19.01
N LEU A 121 -13.56 -1.14 18.66
CA LEU A 121 -12.53 -0.10 18.64
C LEU A 121 -11.88 0.06 20.02
N ASN A 122 -12.71 0.26 21.04
CA ASN A 122 -12.28 0.51 22.41
C ASN A 122 -11.64 -0.72 23.09
N GLN A 123 -11.97 -1.94 22.65
CA GLN A 123 -11.33 -3.17 23.15
C GLN A 123 -9.94 -3.40 22.52
N SER A 124 -9.70 -2.90 21.32
CA SER A 124 -8.43 -3.07 20.59
C SER A 124 -7.37 -2.03 20.96
N LEU A 125 -7.79 -0.90 21.52
CA LEU A 125 -6.96 0.28 21.76
C LEU A 125 -6.72 0.50 23.24
N THR A 126 -5.52 0.98 23.58
CA THR A 126 -5.22 1.33 24.96
C THR A 126 -5.55 2.80 25.20
N ASN A 127 -6.46 3.11 26.12
CA ASN A 127 -6.87 4.48 26.44
C ASN A 127 -5.72 5.39 26.89
N SER A 128 -4.59 4.87 27.31
CA SER A 128 -3.32 5.58 27.55
C SER A 128 -2.35 4.52 28.02
N PHE A 129 -1.07 4.74 27.81
CA PHE A 129 -0.11 3.77 28.32
C PHE A 129 1.22 4.39 28.69
N VAL A 130 1.83 3.74 29.67
CA VAL A 130 3.24 3.89 30.00
C VAL A 130 3.96 2.63 29.54
N PHE A 131 5.04 2.80 28.79
CA PHE A 131 5.99 1.75 28.47
C PHE A 131 7.38 2.27 28.81
N GLU A 132 7.89 1.84 29.95
CA GLU A 132 9.16 2.33 30.49
C GLU A 132 9.20 3.87 30.57
N ARG A 133 10.00 4.54 29.73
CA ARG A 133 10.11 6.01 29.70
C ARG A 133 9.10 6.69 28.77
N LEU A 134 8.41 5.92 27.93
CA LEU A 134 7.41 6.46 27.02
C LEU A 134 6.06 6.53 27.73
N THR A 135 5.49 7.73 27.72
CA THR A 135 4.12 7.97 28.17
C THR A 135 3.30 8.47 26.99
N TYR A 136 2.18 7.81 26.70
CA TYR A 136 1.25 8.22 25.67
C TYR A 136 -0.14 8.42 26.24
N LYS A 137 -0.80 9.49 25.79
CA LYS A 137 -2.20 9.76 26.14
C LYS A 137 -3.16 8.93 25.30
N THR A 138 -4.45 9.04 25.58
CA THR A 138 -5.52 8.41 24.80
C THR A 138 -5.38 8.69 23.31
N PRO A 139 -5.52 7.67 22.44
CA PRO A 139 -5.45 7.89 21.02
C PRO A 139 -6.65 8.76 20.61
N ASP A 140 -6.39 9.82 19.86
CA ASP A 140 -7.41 10.76 19.40
C ASP A 140 -7.73 10.50 17.92
N ILE A 141 -8.99 10.13 17.65
CA ILE A 141 -9.49 9.94 16.27
C ILE A 141 -9.92 11.25 15.62
N THR A 142 -10.25 12.28 16.40
CA THR A 142 -10.79 13.54 15.86
C THR A 142 -9.75 14.27 15.02
N LYS A 143 -8.47 14.19 15.44
CA LYS A 143 -7.30 14.69 14.71
C LYS A 143 -7.14 14.10 13.31
N LEU A 144 -7.71 12.92 13.04
CA LEU A 144 -7.54 12.20 11.78
C LEU A 144 -8.85 11.83 11.08
N SER A 145 -9.99 12.29 11.63
CA SER A 145 -11.35 11.97 11.17
C SER A 145 -11.59 12.24 9.67
N ASN A 146 -10.79 13.13 9.09
CA ASN A 146 -10.83 13.45 7.66
C ASN A 146 -9.43 13.45 7.04
N ALA A 147 -8.44 12.78 7.64
CA ALA A 147 -7.06 12.83 7.19
C ALA A 147 -6.80 12.05 5.90
N PHE A 148 -7.52 10.95 5.72
CA PHE A 148 -7.31 10.01 4.62
C PHE A 148 -8.57 9.88 3.78
N ILE A 149 -8.43 9.40 2.55
CA ILE A 149 -9.52 9.20 1.60
C ILE A 149 -10.09 7.79 1.79
N ASN A 150 -9.22 6.80 1.95
CA ASN A 150 -9.59 5.41 2.23
C ASN A 150 -8.70 4.85 3.35
N THR A 151 -9.15 3.82 4.05
CA THR A 151 -8.36 3.08 5.06
C THR A 151 -7.08 2.44 4.57
N THR A 152 -7.07 2.13 3.29
CA THR A 152 -5.95 1.54 2.56
C THR A 152 -4.94 2.59 2.12
N ASP A 153 -5.22 3.88 2.34
CA ASP A 153 -4.25 4.93 2.10
C ASP A 153 -3.03 4.71 3.00
N LEU A 154 -1.88 4.76 2.37
CA LEU A 154 -0.60 4.50 3.00
C LEU A 154 -0.09 5.80 3.61
N VAL A 155 0.06 5.84 4.93
CA VAL A 155 0.87 6.86 5.57
C VAL A 155 2.33 6.58 5.22
N LEU A 156 3.01 7.59 4.67
CA LEU A 156 4.36 7.43 4.12
C LEU A 156 5.40 8.05 5.03
N ASP A 157 5.15 9.28 5.46
CA ASP A 157 6.06 10.07 6.27
C ASP A 157 5.30 11.21 6.97
N SER A 158 6.03 12.05 7.68
CA SER A 158 5.47 13.21 8.37
C SER A 158 6.50 14.31 8.60
N TYR A 159 6.05 15.55 8.61
CA TYR A 159 6.88 16.71 8.93
C TYR A 159 6.09 17.68 9.81
N LYS A 160 6.53 17.86 11.06
CA LYS A 160 5.81 18.66 12.07
C LYS A 160 4.36 18.20 12.17
N ASN A 161 3.40 19.11 11.96
CA ASN A 161 1.97 18.85 11.94
C ASN A 161 1.46 18.30 10.59
N TYR A 162 2.32 17.97 9.62
CA TYR A 162 1.91 17.43 8.32
C TYR A 162 2.15 15.93 8.24
N ILE A 163 1.18 15.23 7.67
CA ILE A 163 1.25 13.81 7.32
C ILE A 163 1.35 13.72 5.81
N LEU A 164 2.36 13.02 5.31
CA LEU A 164 2.45 12.61 3.91
C LEU A 164 1.77 11.26 3.75
N PHE A 165 0.82 11.17 2.83
CA PHE A 165 0.14 9.91 2.54
C PHE A 165 -0.09 9.72 1.05
N GLN A 166 -0.20 8.46 0.65
CA GLN A 166 -0.46 8.04 -0.71
C GLN A 166 -1.74 7.21 -0.77
N THR A 167 -2.59 7.53 -1.74
CA THR A 167 -3.83 6.79 -1.99
C THR A 167 -3.57 5.50 -2.77
N VAL A 168 -4.56 4.61 -2.79
CA VAL A 168 -4.52 3.38 -3.61
C VAL A 168 -4.29 3.66 -5.10
N GLU A 169 -4.74 4.82 -5.58
CA GLU A 169 -4.56 5.25 -6.97
C GLU A 169 -3.20 5.93 -7.23
N ASN A 170 -2.29 5.90 -6.25
CA ASN A 170 -0.97 6.55 -6.24
C ASN A 170 -0.99 8.08 -6.19
N GLY A 171 -2.12 8.69 -5.83
CA GLY A 171 -2.17 10.12 -5.57
C GLY A 171 -1.42 10.45 -4.27
N LEU A 172 -0.66 11.54 -4.27
CA LEU A 172 0.19 11.95 -3.16
C LEU A 172 -0.35 13.23 -2.53
N TYR A 173 -0.51 13.20 -1.21
CA TYR A 173 -1.20 14.23 -0.47
C TYR A 173 -0.47 14.58 0.81
N THR A 174 -0.65 15.81 1.25
CA THR A 174 -0.36 16.20 2.64
C THR A 174 -1.66 16.41 3.40
N TYR A 175 -1.67 16.03 4.67
CA TYR A 175 -2.72 16.39 5.63
C TYR A 175 -2.13 17.18 6.78
N ASN A 176 -2.70 18.33 7.12
CA ASN A 176 -2.27 19.12 8.26
C ASN A 176 -3.14 18.82 9.49
N LEU A 177 -2.52 18.26 10.53
CA LEU A 177 -3.13 17.84 11.80
C LEU A 177 -3.79 18.98 12.58
N GLU A 178 -3.28 20.21 12.49
CA GLU A 178 -3.82 21.35 13.24
C GLU A 178 -5.02 21.99 12.56
N THR A 179 -4.98 22.09 11.23
CA THR A 179 -6.01 22.78 10.44
C THR A 179 -7.03 21.82 9.83
N GLY A 180 -6.75 20.51 9.84
CA GLY A 180 -7.57 19.49 9.21
C GLY A 180 -7.60 19.55 7.69
N LYS A 181 -6.69 20.29 7.04
CA LYS A 181 -6.70 20.52 5.59
C LYS A 181 -5.83 19.51 4.85
N LYS A 182 -6.37 18.96 3.76
CA LYS A 182 -5.64 18.17 2.76
C LYS A 182 -5.13 19.07 1.64
N ASN A 183 -3.92 18.82 1.14
CA ASN A 183 -3.43 19.41 -0.11
C ASN A 183 -2.96 18.30 -1.05
N VAL A 184 -3.31 18.42 -2.32
CA VAL A 184 -2.86 17.50 -3.37
C VAL A 184 -1.47 17.90 -3.84
N ILE A 185 -0.51 16.98 -3.72
CA ILE A 185 0.83 17.15 -4.28
C ILE A 185 0.83 16.69 -5.72
N SER A 186 0.28 15.52 -6.02
CA SER A 186 0.16 15.00 -7.39
C SER A 186 -0.96 13.98 -7.46
N ASP A 187 -1.69 13.97 -8.57
CA ASP A 187 -2.78 13.00 -8.79
C ASP A 187 -2.24 11.58 -8.99
N VAL A 188 -1.04 11.45 -9.60
CA VAL A 188 -0.35 10.19 -9.79
C VAL A 188 1.14 10.40 -9.63
N SER A 189 1.70 9.87 -8.55
CA SER A 189 3.14 9.89 -8.30
C SER A 189 3.67 8.51 -7.95
N PHE A 190 4.95 8.30 -8.24
CA PHE A 190 5.66 7.09 -7.83
C PHE A 190 6.93 7.51 -7.13
N LEU A 191 7.39 6.69 -6.17
CA LEU A 191 8.64 6.90 -5.44
C LEU A 191 8.72 8.30 -4.81
N HIS A 192 8.33 8.38 -3.55
CA HIS A 192 8.40 9.61 -2.77
C HIS A 192 9.55 9.51 -1.77
N TYR A 193 10.09 10.67 -1.42
CA TYR A 193 11.05 10.85 -0.36
C TYR A 193 10.75 12.20 0.31
N GLN A 194 10.66 12.22 1.63
CA GLN A 194 10.46 13.46 2.37
C GLN A 194 11.75 13.84 3.10
N GLU A 195 12.09 15.13 3.05
CA GLU A 195 13.19 15.71 3.80
C GLU A 195 12.77 17.04 4.41
N GLY A 196 12.64 17.07 5.74
CA GLY A 196 12.08 18.23 6.42
C GLY A 196 10.76 18.65 5.77
N ASN A 197 10.64 19.92 5.37
CA ASN A 197 9.45 20.43 4.69
C ASN A 197 9.39 20.14 3.19
N LYS A 198 10.33 19.38 2.61
CA LYS A 198 10.40 19.12 1.18
C LYS A 198 10.00 17.68 0.87
N ILE A 199 9.26 17.50 -0.22
CA ILE A 199 8.88 16.19 -0.74
C ILE A 199 9.42 16.09 -2.16
N TYR A 200 10.29 15.11 -2.37
CA TYR A 200 10.79 14.73 -3.67
C TYR A 200 9.98 13.55 -4.20
N TYR A 201 9.43 13.67 -5.39
CA TYR A 201 8.57 12.63 -5.97
C TYR A 201 8.74 12.55 -7.48
N LEU A 202 8.47 11.37 -8.06
CA LEU A 202 8.35 11.26 -9.51
C LEU A 202 6.92 11.51 -9.96
N GLU A 203 6.76 12.47 -10.85
CA GLU A 203 5.50 12.74 -11.54
C GLU A 203 5.52 12.18 -12.95
N VAL A 204 4.44 11.51 -13.37
CA VAL A 204 4.30 11.00 -14.73
C VAL A 204 3.78 12.10 -15.63
N GLN A 205 4.53 12.44 -16.68
CA GLN A 205 4.00 13.22 -17.78
C GLN A 205 3.29 12.33 -18.77
N ASP A 206 2.20 12.83 -19.36
CA ASP A 206 1.39 12.15 -20.37
C ASP A 206 2.24 11.34 -21.37
N LYS A 207 2.30 10.04 -21.11
CA LYS A 207 2.73 8.93 -21.98
C LYS A 207 4.20 8.82 -22.40
N ILE A 208 5.15 9.69 -21.99
CA ILE A 208 6.53 9.63 -22.55
C ILE A 208 7.67 9.76 -21.51
N GLY A 209 7.49 10.39 -20.36
CA GLY A 209 8.59 10.62 -19.40
C GLY A 209 8.17 10.78 -17.94
N THR A 210 9.15 10.73 -17.04
CA THR A 210 9.00 11.02 -15.61
C THR A 210 9.85 12.21 -15.22
N ARG A 211 9.38 13.03 -14.29
CA ARG A 211 10.13 14.18 -13.76
C ARG A 211 10.33 14.01 -12.26
N LEU A 212 11.52 14.34 -11.78
CA LEU A 212 11.76 14.53 -10.35
C LEU A 212 11.28 15.92 -9.98
N MET A 213 10.27 15.97 -9.14
CA MET A 213 9.68 17.19 -8.62
C MET A 213 10.09 17.35 -7.16
N GLU A 214 10.30 18.59 -6.73
CA GLU A 214 10.34 19.02 -5.34
C GLU A 214 9.02 19.73 -5.02
N TYR A 215 8.41 19.41 -3.89
CA TYR A 215 7.26 20.12 -3.32
C TYR A 215 7.58 20.61 -1.92
N ASP A 216 7.30 21.89 -1.64
CA ASP A 216 7.40 22.45 -0.29
C ASP A 216 6.07 22.30 0.47
N ILE A 217 6.08 21.56 1.56
CA ILE A 217 4.89 21.30 2.40
C ILE A 217 4.29 22.60 2.96
N VAL A 218 5.15 23.60 3.27
CA VAL A 218 4.74 24.83 3.93
C VAL A 218 4.25 25.86 2.90
N THR A 219 5.05 26.14 1.87
CA THR A 219 4.71 27.16 0.86
C THR A 219 3.77 26.61 -0.22
N LYS A 220 3.74 25.28 -0.40
CA LYS A 220 3.01 24.55 -1.45
C LYS A 220 3.57 24.75 -2.84
N ASP A 221 4.78 25.31 -2.95
CA ASP A 221 5.46 25.49 -4.22
C ASP A 221 5.94 24.16 -4.77
N LYS A 222 5.94 24.05 -6.11
CA LYS A 222 6.46 22.91 -6.86
C LYS A 222 7.59 23.38 -7.77
N GLU A 223 8.69 22.65 -7.77
CA GLU A 223 9.84 22.91 -8.62
C GLU A 223 10.29 21.63 -9.31
N GLU A 224 10.66 21.72 -10.59
CA GLU A 224 11.25 20.60 -11.31
C GLU A 224 12.74 20.52 -10.99
N VAL A 225 13.18 19.41 -10.41
CA VAL A 225 14.59 19.15 -10.11
C VAL A 225 15.30 18.59 -11.33
N ASN A 226 14.67 17.62 -12.02
CA ASN A 226 15.22 17.01 -13.23
C ASN A 226 14.14 16.30 -14.06
N ASN A 227 14.43 16.05 -15.33
CA ASN A 227 13.57 15.32 -16.26
C ASN A 227 14.31 14.07 -16.79
N PHE A 228 13.61 12.93 -16.85
CA PHE A 228 14.19 11.66 -17.25
C PHE A 228 13.68 11.19 -18.61
N SER A 229 14.60 10.60 -19.37
CA SER A 229 14.28 9.95 -20.64
C SER A 229 13.62 8.58 -20.40
N TYR A 230 12.92 8.09 -21.43
CA TYR A 230 12.29 6.77 -21.38
C TYR A 230 13.29 5.65 -20.99
N GLY A 231 12.97 4.91 -19.93
CA GLY A 231 13.80 3.79 -19.43
C GLY A 231 14.80 4.16 -18.32
N GLN A 232 14.81 5.42 -17.89
CA GLN A 232 15.46 5.88 -16.66
C GLN A 232 14.45 5.88 -15.51
N ASN A 233 14.90 5.52 -14.31
CA ASN A 233 14.10 5.58 -13.09
C ASN A 233 14.98 6.02 -11.91
N ILE A 234 14.37 6.40 -10.79
CA ILE A 234 15.09 6.71 -9.56
C ILE A 234 14.98 5.54 -8.56
N GLY A 235 16.04 5.26 -7.81
CA GLY A 235 16.06 4.26 -6.73
C GLY A 235 16.10 4.83 -5.31
N GLY A 236 16.27 6.15 -5.16
CA GLY A 236 16.29 6.87 -3.89
C GLY A 236 16.75 8.32 -4.08
N VAL A 237 16.36 9.21 -3.16
CA VAL A 237 16.70 10.64 -3.16
C VAL A 237 17.10 11.04 -1.74
N ALA A 238 18.01 12.00 -1.60
CA ALA A 238 18.40 12.62 -0.33
C ALA A 238 19.03 14.01 -0.61
N LYS A 239 19.02 14.91 0.36
CA LYS A 239 19.54 16.28 0.24
C LYS A 239 20.68 16.53 1.23
N SER A 240 21.65 17.37 0.86
CA SER A 240 22.64 17.92 1.81
C SER A 240 22.96 19.36 1.40
N GLY A 241 22.52 20.32 2.22
CA GLY A 241 22.57 21.75 1.84
C GLY A 241 21.78 22.00 0.56
N ASP A 242 22.42 22.59 -0.44
CA ASP A 242 21.83 22.87 -1.76
C ASP A 242 21.96 21.72 -2.76
N VAL A 243 22.55 20.58 -2.36
CA VAL A 243 22.81 19.45 -3.25
C VAL A 243 21.77 18.36 -3.03
N ILE A 244 21.07 17.97 -4.09
CA ILE A 244 20.16 16.82 -4.10
C ILE A 244 20.90 15.63 -4.70
N TYR A 245 21.09 14.58 -3.93
CA TYR A 245 21.61 13.29 -4.39
C TYR A 245 20.46 12.36 -4.76
N TYR A 246 20.63 11.57 -5.81
CA TYR A 246 19.66 10.55 -6.19
C TYR A 246 20.34 9.35 -6.86
N ILE A 247 19.67 8.19 -6.79
CA ILE A 247 20.11 6.98 -7.47
C ILE A 247 19.41 6.91 -8.83
N LEU A 248 20.13 7.10 -9.92
CA LEU A 248 19.63 6.87 -11.27
C LEU A 248 19.76 5.38 -11.63
N VAL A 249 18.65 4.77 -12.02
CA VAL A 249 18.59 3.40 -12.54
C VAL A 249 18.38 3.45 -14.04
N GLU A 250 19.35 2.94 -14.80
CA GLU A 250 19.29 2.91 -16.26
C GLU A 250 19.90 1.61 -16.78
N LYS A 251 19.21 0.93 -17.71
CA LYS A 251 19.70 -0.30 -18.39
C LYS A 251 20.16 -1.40 -17.41
N GLY A 252 19.49 -1.50 -16.26
CA GLY A 252 19.80 -2.50 -15.22
C GLY A 252 21.02 -2.16 -14.34
N LYS A 253 21.60 -0.96 -14.49
CA LYS A 253 22.65 -0.42 -13.63
C LYS A 253 22.10 0.68 -12.73
N SER A 254 22.77 0.92 -11.61
CA SER A 254 22.45 1.98 -10.67
C SER A 254 23.63 2.93 -10.53
N TYR A 255 23.36 4.23 -10.52
CA TYR A 255 24.36 5.28 -10.41
C TYR A 255 23.97 6.26 -9.31
N LEU A 256 24.87 6.56 -8.40
CA LEU A 256 24.72 7.72 -7.53
C LEU A 256 25.07 8.97 -8.35
N THR A 257 24.13 9.91 -8.37
CA THR A 257 24.23 11.20 -9.04
C THR A 257 23.68 12.31 -8.14
N ALA A 258 23.88 13.56 -8.54
CA ALA A 258 23.39 14.70 -7.79
C ALA A 258 22.99 15.87 -8.71
N VAL A 259 22.34 16.89 -8.15
CA VAL A 259 22.08 18.20 -8.77
C VAL A 259 22.33 19.30 -7.72
N ASN A 260 22.88 20.46 -8.14
CA ASN A 260 22.96 21.65 -7.29
C ASN A 260 21.73 22.53 -7.54
N MET A 261 21.04 22.93 -6.48
CA MET A 261 19.91 23.85 -6.56
C MET A 261 20.33 25.31 -6.36
N SER A 262 21.62 25.61 -6.16
CA SER A 262 22.08 26.99 -5.94
C SER A 262 22.08 27.83 -7.24
N PRO A 263 21.38 28.97 -7.32
CA PRO A 263 21.24 29.77 -8.54
C PRO A 263 22.50 30.56 -8.94
N ASN A 264 23.51 30.65 -8.06
CA ASN A 264 24.66 31.56 -8.22
C ASN A 264 26.02 30.88 -8.40
N ASN A 265 26.08 29.54 -8.41
CA ASN A 265 27.33 28.81 -8.63
C ASN A 265 27.29 28.16 -10.00
N ASP A 266 28.35 28.40 -10.80
CA ASP A 266 28.55 27.84 -12.13
C ASP A 266 28.00 26.41 -12.25
N ILE A 267 27.07 26.24 -13.21
CA ILE A 267 26.28 25.05 -13.58
C ILE A 267 27.15 23.79 -13.88
N SER A 268 28.47 23.90 -13.78
CA SER A 268 29.45 22.90 -14.20
C SER A 268 29.64 21.72 -13.23
N TYR A 269 29.12 21.75 -12.00
CA TYR A 269 29.62 20.82 -10.97
C TYR A 269 28.84 19.54 -10.69
N ILE A 270 27.57 19.34 -11.09
CA ILE A 270 26.78 18.23 -10.51
C ILE A 270 26.18 17.20 -11.49
N HIS A 271 26.24 17.39 -12.81
CA HIS A 271 25.96 16.26 -13.75
C HIS A 271 27.13 15.26 -13.91
N ASN A 272 28.30 15.52 -13.34
CA ASN A 272 29.49 14.68 -13.50
C ASN A 272 29.65 13.57 -12.45
N LEU A 273 28.82 13.54 -11.40
CA LEU A 273 28.82 12.41 -10.47
C LEU A 273 27.97 11.29 -11.08
N MET A 274 28.61 10.37 -11.81
CA MET A 274 28.00 9.09 -12.17
C MET A 274 28.84 7.97 -11.58
N TYR A 275 28.67 7.75 -10.28
CA TYR A 275 29.36 6.65 -9.61
C TYR A 275 28.47 5.39 -9.68
N GLU A 276 28.90 4.37 -10.42
CA GLU A 276 28.18 3.09 -10.48
C GLU A 276 28.16 2.44 -9.09
N ILE A 277 26.96 2.14 -8.61
CA ILE A 277 26.70 1.53 -7.31
C ILE A 277 26.04 0.17 -7.49
N PRO A 278 26.17 -0.75 -6.51
CA PRO A 278 25.45 -2.02 -6.54
C PRO A 278 23.93 -1.81 -6.69
N ALA A 279 23.29 -2.64 -7.50
CA ALA A 279 21.84 -2.67 -7.58
C ALA A 279 21.25 -3.00 -6.19
N GLY A 280 20.10 -2.38 -5.87
CA GLY A 280 19.50 -2.50 -4.53
C GLY A 280 20.22 -1.69 -3.44
N SER A 281 21.03 -0.69 -3.83
CA SER A 281 21.51 0.32 -2.89
C SER A 281 20.38 1.27 -2.48
N PHE A 282 20.40 1.73 -1.24
CA PHE A 282 19.47 2.68 -0.66
C PHE A 282 20.19 3.99 -0.38
N LEU A 283 19.51 5.10 -0.64
CA LEU A 283 19.93 6.43 -0.24
C LEU A 283 19.05 6.87 0.93
N LYS A 284 19.66 7.31 2.03
CA LYS A 284 18.95 7.74 3.24
C LYS A 284 19.64 8.99 3.81
N GLN A 285 18.91 9.78 4.58
CA GLN A 285 19.42 11.00 5.20
C GLN A 285 19.21 10.97 6.70
N ASP A 286 20.02 11.75 7.41
CA ASP A 286 19.85 12.07 8.83
C ASP A 286 20.35 13.49 9.08
N GLY A 287 19.42 14.43 9.30
CA GLY A 287 19.74 15.85 9.35
C GLY A 287 20.37 16.31 8.03
N ASN A 288 21.58 16.88 8.08
CA ASN A 288 22.30 17.33 6.87
C ASN A 288 23.20 16.25 6.24
N ASP A 289 23.27 15.06 6.85
CA ASP A 289 24.13 13.98 6.40
C ASP A 289 23.38 13.02 5.48
N VAL A 290 23.99 12.67 4.35
CA VAL A 290 23.45 11.70 3.39
C VAL A 290 24.26 10.42 3.46
N TYR A 291 23.57 9.28 3.37
CA TYR A 291 24.16 7.97 3.45
C TYR A 291 23.71 7.05 2.32
N LEU A 292 24.67 6.30 1.79
CA LEU A 292 24.45 5.24 0.83
C LEU A 292 24.63 3.89 1.55
N ILE A 293 23.63 3.02 1.44
CA ILE A 293 23.57 1.73 2.12
C ILE A 293 23.39 0.63 1.08
N ASN A 294 24.21 -0.41 1.12
CA ASN A 294 24.03 -1.58 0.26
C ASN A 294 24.41 -2.87 1.00
N SER A 295 24.22 -4.02 0.35
CA SER A 295 24.46 -5.33 0.97
C SER A 295 25.88 -5.56 1.49
N ALA A 296 26.86 -4.77 1.04
CA ALA A 296 28.25 -4.90 1.47
C ALA A 296 28.66 -3.88 2.55
N ALA A 297 28.14 -2.66 2.49
CA ALA A 297 28.66 -1.57 3.30
C ALA A 297 27.71 -0.37 3.40
N TYR A 298 28.07 0.49 4.35
CA TYR A 298 27.42 1.75 4.63
C TYR A 298 28.41 2.89 4.47
N TYR A 299 28.01 3.94 3.75
CA TYR A 299 28.85 5.06 3.35
C TYR A 299 28.19 6.38 3.69
N LYS A 300 28.98 7.36 4.15
CA LYS A 300 28.58 8.77 4.12
C LYS A 300 28.86 9.35 2.75
N VAL A 301 27.88 10.05 2.18
CA VAL A 301 28.01 10.79 0.93
C VAL A 301 28.36 12.23 1.28
N ALA A 302 29.52 12.69 0.81
CA ALA A 302 29.95 14.08 1.03
C ALA A 302 30.68 14.60 -0.21
N GLN A 303 30.20 15.70 -0.77
CA GLN A 303 30.84 16.40 -1.91
C GLN A 303 31.18 15.46 -3.08
N GLY A 304 30.26 14.55 -3.43
CA GLY A 304 30.46 13.56 -4.49
C GLY A 304 31.46 12.44 -4.18
N LYS A 305 31.85 12.25 -2.92
CA LYS A 305 32.67 11.11 -2.47
C LYS A 305 31.87 10.20 -1.55
N LEU A 306 32.20 8.91 -1.60
CA LEU A 306 31.70 7.89 -0.69
C LEU A 306 32.76 7.57 0.38
N GLN A 307 32.50 7.99 1.61
CA GLN A 307 33.32 7.61 2.76
C GLN A 307 32.72 6.38 3.42
N LYS A 308 33.42 5.24 3.34
CA LYS A 308 32.99 4.01 4.01
C LYS A 308 33.00 4.21 5.53
N LEU A 309 31.85 4.00 6.16
CA LEU A 309 31.68 4.08 7.62
C LEU A 309 31.68 2.68 8.27
N GLY A 310 31.17 1.68 7.57
CA GLY A 310 31.05 0.32 8.12
C GLY A 310 30.83 -0.74 7.05
N VAL A 311 30.97 -1.99 7.47
CA VAL A 311 30.61 -3.17 6.70
C VAL A 311 29.26 -3.67 7.20
N LEU A 312 28.38 -4.03 6.27
CA LEU A 312 27.11 -4.64 6.61
C LEU A 312 27.22 -6.16 6.51
N PRO A 313 26.49 -6.91 7.35
CA PRO A 313 26.45 -8.36 7.21
C PRO A 313 25.83 -8.71 5.86
N ASN A 314 26.29 -9.80 5.25
CA ASN A 314 25.82 -10.23 3.94
C ASN A 314 24.39 -10.78 4.03
N TYR A 315 23.42 -9.87 3.98
CA TYR A 315 22.00 -10.16 3.94
C TYR A 315 21.34 -9.54 2.71
N THR A 316 20.19 -10.08 2.33
CA THR A 316 19.31 -9.46 1.35
C THR A 316 18.49 -8.39 2.06
N ILE A 317 18.87 -7.12 1.88
CA ILE A 317 18.21 -5.97 2.52
C ILE A 317 16.83 -5.78 1.89
N GLN A 318 15.79 -5.76 2.73
CA GLN A 318 14.40 -5.54 2.34
C GLN A 318 14.00 -4.08 2.52
N ASP A 319 14.41 -3.47 3.64
CA ASP A 319 14.27 -2.04 3.90
C ASP A 319 15.38 -1.54 4.84
N THR A 320 15.63 -0.24 4.85
CA THR A 320 16.58 0.38 5.77
C THR A 320 16.19 1.81 6.13
N LYS A 321 16.51 2.21 7.36
CA LYS A 321 16.37 3.58 7.87
C LYS A 321 17.68 3.99 8.53
N ILE A 322 17.86 5.30 8.74
CA ILE A 322 18.92 5.78 9.64
C ILE A 322 18.29 6.03 11.00
N TRP A 323 18.97 5.57 12.03
CA TRP A 323 18.62 5.79 13.41
C TRP A 323 19.90 6.17 14.17
N ASN A 324 19.99 7.44 14.58
CA ASN A 324 21.14 8.03 15.27
C ASN A 324 22.44 7.81 14.48
N HIS A 325 22.44 8.26 13.23
CA HIS A 325 23.56 8.17 12.30
C HIS A 325 24.02 6.73 11.94
N GLN A 326 23.26 5.71 12.34
CA GLN A 326 23.55 4.30 12.10
C GLN A 326 22.41 3.62 11.33
N PRO A 327 22.72 2.65 10.47
CA PRO A 327 21.69 1.95 9.70
C PRO A 327 20.88 1.02 10.62
N LEU A 328 19.56 1.19 10.56
CA LEU A 328 18.56 0.20 10.96
C LEU A 328 18.17 -0.60 9.73
N ILE A 329 18.33 -1.91 9.78
CA ILE A 329 18.26 -2.78 8.60
C ILE A 329 17.19 -3.84 8.83
N TYR A 330 16.18 -3.88 7.96
CA TYR A 330 15.30 -5.02 7.83
C TYR A 330 15.80 -5.88 6.67
N ALA A 331 16.18 -7.13 6.97
CA ALA A 331 16.84 -7.98 6.00
C ALA A 331 16.47 -9.44 6.17
N TYR A 332 16.49 -10.17 5.06
CA TYR A 332 16.30 -11.62 5.01
C TYR A 332 17.66 -12.33 5.14
N ASP A 333 17.78 -13.20 6.15
CA ASP A 333 18.91 -14.09 6.32
C ASP A 333 18.65 -15.39 5.56
N GLU A 334 19.28 -15.56 4.39
CA GLU A 334 19.08 -16.73 3.54
C GLU A 334 19.52 -18.04 4.20
N LYS A 335 20.52 -18.00 5.09
CA LYS A 335 21.02 -19.21 5.78
C LYS A 335 20.04 -19.66 6.85
N ALA A 336 19.54 -18.72 7.65
CA ALA A 336 18.58 -19.00 8.72
C ALA A 336 17.12 -19.06 8.21
N LYS A 337 16.88 -18.65 6.96
CA LYS A 337 15.54 -18.51 6.35
C LYS A 337 14.57 -17.67 7.20
N ILE A 338 15.09 -16.62 7.83
CA ILE A 338 14.32 -15.73 8.70
C ILE A 338 14.67 -14.27 8.43
N SER A 339 13.69 -13.38 8.44
CA SER A 339 13.95 -11.94 8.41
C SER A 339 14.26 -11.37 9.80
N LYS A 340 15.10 -10.34 9.83
CA LYS A 340 15.65 -9.73 11.04
C LYS A 340 15.66 -8.22 10.89
N VAL A 341 15.34 -7.53 11.98
CA VAL A 341 15.67 -6.11 12.16
C VAL A 341 16.98 -6.05 12.93
N ILE A 342 17.96 -5.37 12.35
CA ILE A 342 19.33 -5.29 12.87
C ILE A 342 19.70 -3.83 13.06
N TYR A 343 20.26 -3.51 14.21
CA TYR A 343 20.78 -2.19 14.53
C TYR A 343 22.15 -2.33 15.18
N GLN A 344 23.17 -1.64 14.66
CA GLN A 344 24.56 -1.73 15.14
C GLN A 344 25.07 -3.18 15.29
N GLY A 345 24.69 -4.05 14.36
CA GLY A 345 25.07 -5.48 14.36
C GLY A 345 24.30 -6.36 15.36
N LYS A 346 23.42 -5.79 16.20
CA LYS A 346 22.55 -6.53 17.10
C LYS A 346 21.19 -6.78 16.45
N VAL A 347 20.65 -7.97 16.63
CA VAL A 347 19.29 -8.29 16.19
C VAL A 347 18.30 -7.74 17.21
N ILE A 348 17.44 -6.81 16.78
CA ILE A 348 16.41 -6.17 17.61
C ILE A 348 15.10 -6.95 17.55
N LEU A 349 14.77 -7.50 16.38
CA LEU A 349 13.54 -8.27 16.15
C LEU A 349 13.80 -9.36 15.12
N GLN A 350 13.18 -10.52 15.29
CA GLN A 350 13.18 -11.62 14.32
C GLN A 350 11.75 -11.97 13.94
N ASN A 351 11.34 -11.61 12.73
CA ASN A 351 10.02 -11.95 12.19
C ASN A 351 10.05 -11.83 10.66
N ASN A 352 9.34 -12.71 9.97
CA ASN A 352 9.29 -12.76 8.51
C ASN A 352 8.33 -11.75 7.89
N ASP A 353 7.42 -11.19 8.69
CA ASP A 353 6.28 -10.40 8.21
C ASP A 353 6.24 -9.05 8.93
N ILE A 354 7.35 -8.33 8.86
CA ILE A 354 7.43 -6.93 9.28
C ILE A 354 7.01 -6.08 8.09
N PHE A 355 5.91 -5.34 8.24
CA PHE A 355 5.38 -4.45 7.22
C PHE A 355 6.07 -3.10 7.23
N ASP A 356 6.29 -2.55 8.43
CA ASP A 356 6.89 -1.25 8.62
C ASP A 356 7.70 -1.20 9.92
N MET A 357 8.63 -0.24 9.98
CA MET A 357 9.44 0.03 11.17
C MET A 357 9.84 1.50 11.20
N TYR A 358 9.76 2.14 12.37
CA TYR A 358 10.05 3.56 12.55
C TYR A 358 10.71 3.82 13.91
N PRO A 359 11.91 4.42 13.94
CA PRO A 359 12.46 4.95 15.19
C PRO A 359 11.47 5.94 15.82
N ILE A 360 11.20 5.79 17.12
CA ILE A 360 10.38 6.72 17.91
C ILE A 360 11.24 7.83 18.49
N ASP A 361 12.38 7.44 19.04
CA ASP A 361 13.45 8.27 19.59
C ASP A 361 14.75 7.45 19.61
N ASP A 362 15.76 7.88 20.36
CA ASP A 362 17.07 7.23 20.47
C ASP A 362 17.06 5.81 21.06
N THR A 363 15.94 5.33 21.59
CA THR A 363 15.85 4.05 22.32
C THR A 363 14.75 3.14 21.76
N TYR A 364 13.61 3.70 21.38
CA TYR A 364 12.42 2.91 21.04
C TYR A 364 12.18 2.83 19.54
N LEU A 365 11.80 1.64 19.08
CA LEU A 365 11.41 1.34 17.70
C LEU A 365 9.93 0.98 17.66
N LEU A 366 9.15 1.63 16.80
CA LEU A 366 7.83 1.16 16.40
C LEU A 366 7.99 0.13 15.28
N ALA A 367 7.31 -1.01 15.36
CA ALA A 367 7.28 -2.00 14.30
C ALA A 367 5.87 -2.58 14.15
N ASN A 368 5.41 -2.74 12.92
CA ASN A 368 4.17 -3.46 12.63
C ASN A 368 4.48 -4.88 12.14
N VAL A 369 4.12 -5.87 12.96
CA VAL A 369 4.39 -7.28 12.72
C VAL A 369 3.09 -8.04 12.52
N ARG A 370 2.76 -8.40 11.27
CA ARG A 370 1.46 -9.02 10.92
C ARG A 370 0.27 -8.28 11.55
N ASN A 371 0.20 -6.97 11.36
CA ASN A 371 -0.80 -6.08 11.94
C ASN A 371 -0.71 -5.87 13.47
N ASN A 372 0.24 -6.49 14.16
CA ASN A 372 0.54 -6.18 15.55
C ASN A 372 1.53 -5.02 15.61
N LEU A 373 1.01 -3.83 15.87
CA LEU A 373 1.81 -2.65 16.12
C LEU A 373 2.42 -2.73 17.51
N MET A 374 3.74 -2.75 17.59
CA MET A 374 4.48 -2.86 18.84
C MET A 374 5.58 -1.82 18.95
N ILE A 375 5.83 -1.40 20.19
CA ILE A 375 7.00 -0.60 20.55
C ILE A 375 8.03 -1.54 21.16
N ILE A 376 9.28 -1.45 20.72
CA ILE A 376 10.39 -2.28 21.15
C ILE A 376 11.49 -1.37 21.70
N ASN A 377 12.00 -1.65 22.90
CA ASN A 377 13.22 -1.03 23.39
C ASN A 377 14.43 -1.76 22.78
N LYS A 378 15.30 -1.06 22.04
CA LYS A 378 16.44 -1.70 21.37
C LYS A 378 17.53 -2.21 22.32
N ASP A 379 17.60 -1.66 23.53
CA ASP A 379 18.65 -1.95 24.51
C ASP A 379 18.27 -3.13 25.41
N THR A 380 17.00 -3.24 25.80
CA THR A 380 16.47 -4.33 26.65
C THR A 380 15.75 -5.43 25.87
N LEU A 381 15.36 -5.17 24.61
CA LEU A 381 14.53 -6.02 23.75
C LEU A 381 13.13 -6.33 24.31
N THR A 382 12.70 -5.60 25.35
CA THR A 382 11.32 -5.63 25.82
C THR A 382 10.41 -4.99 24.78
N ASN A 383 9.14 -5.40 24.76
CA ASN A 383 8.16 -4.82 23.85
C ASN A 383 6.80 -4.62 24.52
N LYS A 384 6.01 -3.74 23.91
CA LYS A 384 4.60 -3.54 24.23
C LYS A 384 3.79 -3.50 22.93
N VAL A 385 2.73 -4.30 22.87
CA VAL A 385 1.73 -4.23 21.80
C VAL A 385 0.82 -3.00 22.04
N VAL A 386 0.73 -2.14 21.03
CA VAL A 386 -0.06 -0.89 21.02
C VAL A 386 -1.40 -1.09 20.30
N SER A 387 -1.40 -1.87 19.22
CA SER A 387 -2.60 -2.33 18.52
C SER A 387 -2.34 -3.72 17.93
N LYS A 388 -3.38 -4.55 17.81
CA LYS A 388 -3.31 -5.90 17.25
C LYS A 388 -3.75 -5.99 15.77
N ASN A 389 -4.35 -4.92 15.25
CA ASN A 389 -4.98 -4.88 13.93
C ASN A 389 -4.59 -3.61 13.14
N ALA A 390 -3.35 -3.14 13.30
CA ALA A 390 -2.87 -1.96 12.57
C ALA A 390 -2.51 -2.32 11.13
N ASN A 391 -3.08 -1.65 10.13
CA ASN A 391 -2.74 -1.89 8.72
C ASN A 391 -1.49 -1.15 8.29
N ASN A 392 -1.30 0.06 8.82
CA ASN A 392 -0.15 0.92 8.57
C ASN A 392 0.10 1.76 9.82
N ALA A 393 1.35 2.06 10.11
CA ALA A 393 1.74 3.04 11.10
C ALA A 393 2.85 3.98 10.60
N THR A 394 3.01 5.11 11.29
CA THR A 394 4.18 5.97 11.20
C THR A 394 4.46 6.63 12.55
N VAL A 395 5.62 7.26 12.66
CA VAL A 395 6.01 8.09 13.80
C VAL A 395 6.20 9.53 13.34
N VAL A 396 5.60 10.47 14.07
CA VAL A 396 5.67 11.92 13.82
C VAL A 396 6.14 12.64 15.07
N ASP A 397 7.37 13.13 15.10
CA ASP A 397 7.95 13.80 16.28
C ASP A 397 7.77 12.97 17.58
N GLY A 398 7.95 11.64 17.47
CA GLY A 398 7.73 10.68 18.56
C GLY A 398 6.26 10.31 18.82
N ASN A 399 5.29 10.96 18.18
CA ASN A 399 3.87 10.57 18.21
C ASN A 399 3.61 9.38 17.28
N ILE A 400 2.64 8.53 17.59
CA ILE A 400 2.33 7.35 16.77
C ILE A 400 1.01 7.59 16.04
N ILE A 401 1.04 7.43 14.72
CA ILE A 401 -0.15 7.48 13.87
C ILE A 401 -0.31 6.11 13.24
N PHE A 402 -1.51 5.54 13.29
CA PHE A 402 -1.77 4.26 12.66
C PHE A 402 -3.22 4.13 12.24
N SER A 403 -3.46 3.28 11.25
CA SER A 403 -4.80 2.90 10.80
C SER A 403 -5.16 1.50 11.28
N GLN A 404 -6.44 1.29 11.56
CA GLN A 404 -6.97 -0.03 11.87
C GLN A 404 -8.24 -0.26 11.05
N SER A 405 -8.27 -1.37 10.30
CA SER A 405 -9.52 -1.88 9.74
C SER A 405 -10.39 -2.37 10.87
N VAL A 406 -11.67 -2.03 10.82
CA VAL A 406 -12.67 -2.73 11.62
C VAL A 406 -13.30 -3.75 10.70
N GLU A 407 -13.17 -5.03 11.04
CA GLU A 407 -14.02 -6.06 10.44
C GLU A 407 -15.45 -5.72 10.87
N THR A 408 -16.18 -5.04 10.00
CA THR A 408 -17.64 -5.09 10.04
C THR A 408 -17.97 -6.55 9.77
N GLY A 409 -18.53 -7.27 10.74
CA GLY A 409 -19.19 -8.55 10.45
C GLY A 409 -20.18 -8.34 9.30
N ASP A 410 -20.58 -9.42 8.60
CA ASP A 410 -21.51 -9.38 7.46
C ASP A 410 -22.76 -8.51 7.72
N VAL A 411 -22.66 -7.22 7.47
CA VAL A 411 -23.73 -6.25 7.69
C VAL A 411 -23.82 -5.38 6.45
N SER A 412 -24.86 -5.69 5.67
CA SER A 412 -25.56 -4.98 4.59
C SER A 412 -24.81 -3.91 3.75
N PRO A 413 -25.00 -3.92 2.41
CA PRO A 413 -24.43 -2.93 1.51
C PRO A 413 -25.22 -1.61 1.58
N THR A 414 -25.08 -0.83 2.64
CA THR A 414 -25.64 0.52 2.73
C THR A 414 -24.54 1.56 2.56
N TYR A 415 -24.39 2.06 1.33
CA TYR A 415 -23.87 3.36 0.85
C TYR A 415 -22.68 4.09 1.51
N GLU A 416 -22.03 3.55 2.55
CA GLU A 416 -20.67 3.91 2.87
C GLU A 416 -19.75 3.03 2.02
N SER A 417 -18.80 3.65 1.32
CA SER A 417 -17.82 2.93 0.51
C SER A 417 -17.14 1.87 1.39
N GLU A 418 -17.12 0.63 0.92
CA GLU A 418 -16.35 -0.48 1.50
C GLU A 418 -15.00 0.03 2.07
N GLY A 419 -14.80 -0.08 3.39
CA GLY A 419 -13.52 0.22 4.02
C GLY A 419 -13.43 1.52 4.83
N SER A 420 -14.43 1.86 5.64
CA SER A 420 -14.22 2.82 6.74
C SER A 420 -13.37 2.16 7.83
N GLY A 421 -12.37 2.86 8.30
CA GLY A 421 -11.44 2.35 9.29
C GLY A 421 -10.67 3.52 9.83
N TYR A 422 -10.32 3.34 11.09
CA TYR A 422 -10.09 4.46 11.96
C TYR A 422 -8.61 4.74 11.99
N TYR A 423 -8.30 6.03 11.91
CA TYR A 423 -6.97 6.53 12.08
C TYR A 423 -6.83 7.08 13.48
N PHE A 424 -5.79 6.65 14.16
CA PHE A 424 -5.52 6.95 15.56
C PHE A 424 -4.25 7.78 15.69
N TYR A 425 -4.30 8.75 16.59
CA TYR A 425 -3.16 9.58 16.94
C TYR A 425 -2.82 9.41 18.43
N TYR A 426 -1.74 8.70 18.75
CA TYR A 426 -1.17 8.65 20.10
C TYR A 426 -0.15 9.78 20.26
N GLU A 427 -0.43 10.70 21.19
CA GLU A 427 0.49 11.79 21.51
C GLU A 427 1.43 11.41 22.65
N LYS A 428 2.73 11.59 22.43
CA LYS A 428 3.78 11.40 23.44
C LYS A 428 3.68 12.55 24.46
N GLN A 429 3.75 12.22 25.75
CA GLN A 429 3.68 13.18 26.86
C GLN A 429 5.04 13.62 27.37
#